data_AF-A0A365Y3I7-F1
#
_entry.id   AF-A0A365Y3I7-F1
#
_cell.length_a   1.000
_cell.length_b   1.000
_cell.length_c   1.000
_cell.angle_alpha   90.00
_cell.angle_beta   90.00
_cell.angle_gamma   90.00
#
_symmetry.space_group_name_H-M   'P 1'
#
loop_
_entity.id
_entity.type
_entity.pdbx_description
1 polymer ?
#
loop_
_entity_poly.entity_id
_entity_poly.type
_entity_poly.pdbx_seq_one_letter_code
_entity_poly.pdbx_strand_id
1 'polypeptide(L)'
;MKAWKYFLPATLWIILILILCTLPGKDIPTNSFLERIHFDKFVHFGLFGGIVLFLSMGVYWHKKHISAFTLLLFVVVAAVYGFVIELIQKYWAVGRSFDLYDVLADTLGAAAGVIVFKIVLRLFYKQKS
;
A
#
# COMPACT_ATOMS: atom_id res chain seq x y z
N MET A 1 8.51 -25.48 -1.55
CA MET A 1 7.73 -24.54 -2.39
C MET A 1 8.62 -23.36 -2.74
N LYS A 2 8.71 -22.95 -4.01
CA LYS A 2 9.60 -21.86 -4.42
C LYS A 2 9.11 -20.51 -3.83
N ALA A 3 10.01 -19.71 -3.26
CA ALA A 3 9.68 -18.53 -2.45
C ALA A 3 8.83 -17.46 -3.17
N TRP A 4 9.01 -17.30 -4.49
CA TRP A 4 8.31 -16.30 -5.31
C TRP A 4 6.78 -16.39 -5.26
N LYS A 5 6.21 -17.59 -5.05
CA LYS A 5 4.75 -17.76 -4.98
C LYS A 5 4.12 -17.01 -3.82
N TYR A 6 4.84 -16.84 -2.70
CA TYR A 6 4.33 -16.12 -1.53
C TYR A 6 4.31 -14.60 -1.72
N PHE A 7 5.12 -14.08 -2.66
CA PHE A 7 5.20 -12.66 -2.96
C PHE A 7 4.31 -12.25 -4.13
N LEU A 8 3.71 -13.21 -4.83
CA LEU A 8 2.81 -12.95 -5.96
C LEU A 8 1.66 -11.98 -5.61
N PRO A 9 0.97 -12.11 -4.46
CA PRO A 9 -0.06 -11.14 -4.09
C PRO A 9 0.49 -9.72 -3.92
N ALA A 10 1.68 -9.58 -3.32
CA ALA A 10 2.32 -8.29 -3.14
C ALA A 10 2.73 -7.67 -4.49
N THR A 11 3.30 -8.46 -5.40
CA THR A 11 3.66 -7.97 -6.74
C THR A 11 2.44 -7.51 -7.53
N LEU A 12 1.35 -8.29 -7.52
CA LEU A 12 0.11 -7.92 -8.19
C LEU A 12 -0.48 -6.63 -7.59
N TRP A 13 -0.42 -6.48 -6.27
CA TRP A 13 -0.90 -5.28 -5.58
C TRP A 13 -0.08 -4.03 -5.92
N ILE A 14 1.25 -4.15 -6.00
CA ILE A 14 2.14 -3.04 -6.39
C ILE A 14 1.82 -2.57 -7.82
N ILE A 15 1.63 -3.52 -8.76
CA ILE A 15 1.24 -3.20 -10.14
C ILE A 15 -0.14 -2.53 -10.18
N LEU A 16 -1.10 -3.05 -9.41
CA LEU A 16 -2.43 -2.47 -9.29
C LEU A 16 -2.35 -1.01 -8.84
N ILE A 17 -1.55 -0.70 -7.82
CA ILE A 17 -1.36 0.66 -7.31
C ILE A 17 -0.77 1.57 -8.38
N LEU A 18 0.27 1.10 -9.09
CA LEU A 18 0.88 1.88 -10.17
C LEU A 18 -0.17 2.29 -11.21
N ILE A 19 -1.01 1.34 -11.63
CA ILE A 19 -2.07 1.61 -12.60
C ILE A 19 -3.09 2.59 -12.01
N LEU A 20 -3.63 2.32 -10.82
CA LEU A 20 -4.68 3.15 -10.22
C LEU A 20 -4.24 4.60 -9.99
N CYS A 21 -3.03 4.80 -9.49
CA CYS A 21 -2.51 6.15 -9.20
C CYS A 21 -2.11 6.88 -10.49
N THR A 22 -1.70 6.19 -11.56
CA THR A 22 -1.30 6.85 -12.82
C THR A 22 -2.44 6.99 -13.84
N LEU A 23 -3.63 6.45 -13.57
CA LEU A 23 -4.80 6.64 -14.42
C LEU A 23 -5.15 8.14 -14.55
N PRO A 24 -5.44 8.64 -15.77
CA PRO A 24 -5.82 10.03 -16.00
C PRO A 24 -7.06 10.40 -15.19
N GLY A 25 -7.04 11.56 -14.52
CA GLY A 25 -8.15 11.99 -13.66
C GLY A 25 -9.49 12.12 -14.39
N LYS A 26 -9.45 12.38 -15.71
CA LYS A 26 -10.63 12.49 -16.58
C LYS A 26 -11.44 11.20 -16.73
N ASP A 27 -10.81 10.05 -16.51
CA ASP A 27 -11.43 8.73 -16.68
C ASP A 27 -12.05 8.22 -15.36
N ILE A 28 -11.91 8.99 -14.28
CA ILE A 28 -12.49 8.71 -12.96
C ILE A 28 -13.84 9.43 -12.85
N PRO A 29 -14.96 8.71 -12.64
CA PRO A 29 -16.27 9.34 -12.54
C PRO A 29 -16.30 10.36 -11.39
N THR A 30 -16.49 11.63 -11.75
CA THR A 30 -16.47 12.76 -10.82
C THR A 30 -17.78 12.80 -10.05
N ASN A 31 -17.84 12.10 -8.92
CA ASN A 31 -18.91 12.30 -7.95
C ASN A 31 -18.49 13.44 -7.02
N SER A 32 -19.19 14.57 -7.09
CA SER A 32 -18.94 15.78 -6.29
C SER A 32 -18.95 15.53 -4.76
N PHE A 33 -19.56 14.43 -4.30
CA PHE A 33 -19.46 13.99 -2.91
C PHE A 33 -18.10 13.36 -2.56
N LEU A 34 -17.53 12.55 -3.47
CA LEU A 34 -16.27 11.83 -3.24
C LEU A 34 -15.05 12.78 -3.26
N GLU A 35 -15.06 13.78 -4.13
CA GLU A 35 -14.05 14.85 -4.12
C GLU A 35 -14.10 15.67 -2.82
N ARG A 36 -15.30 15.93 -2.31
CA ARG A 36 -15.49 16.77 -1.11
C ARG A 36 -14.98 16.11 0.18
N ILE A 37 -14.97 14.78 0.23
CA ILE A 37 -14.45 14.01 1.36
C ILE A 37 -12.97 13.65 1.21
N HIS A 38 -12.29 14.10 0.14
CA HIS A 38 -10.94 13.68 -0.20
C HIS A 38 -10.79 12.14 -0.14
N PHE A 39 -11.71 11.44 -0.80
CA PHE A 39 -11.78 9.99 -0.77
C PHE A 39 -10.51 9.32 -1.30
N ASP A 40 -9.85 9.97 -2.26
CA ASP A 40 -8.53 9.63 -2.78
C ASP A 40 -7.50 9.37 -1.67
N LYS A 41 -7.45 10.21 -0.63
CA LYS A 41 -6.52 10.04 0.51
C LYS A 41 -6.77 8.75 1.28
N PHE A 42 -8.03 8.36 1.45
CA PHE A 42 -8.38 7.10 2.11
C PHE A 42 -8.03 5.89 1.25
N VAL A 43 -8.17 6.02 -0.07
CA VAL A 43 -7.74 4.99 -1.02
C VAL A 43 -6.23 4.81 -0.95
N HIS A 44 -5.47 5.91 -1.02
CA HIS A 44 -4.02 5.93 -0.83
C HIS A 44 -3.60 5.24 0.48
N PHE A 45 -4.18 5.65 1.61
CA PHE A 45 -3.94 4.99 2.90
C PHE A 45 -4.18 3.46 2.86
N GLY A 46 -5.29 3.00 2.29
CA GLY A 46 -5.60 1.58 2.17
C GLY A 46 -4.67 0.81 1.23
N LEU A 47 -4.35 1.40 0.08
CA LEU A 47 -3.49 0.81 -0.94
C LEU A 47 -2.07 0.55 -0.39
N PHE A 48 -1.45 1.56 0.22
CA PHE A 48 -0.09 1.44 0.76
C PHE A 48 -0.02 0.59 2.03
N GLY A 49 -1.08 0.59 2.86
CA GLY A 49 -1.21 -0.39 3.93
C GLY A 49 -1.27 -1.83 3.42
N GLY A 50 -1.94 -2.05 2.28
CA GLY A 50 -1.99 -3.32 1.59
C GLY A 50 -0.61 -3.82 1.12
N ILE A 51 0.27 -2.93 0.61
CA ILE A 51 1.65 -3.30 0.24
C ILE A 51 2.37 -3.93 1.42
N VAL A 52 2.39 -3.22 2.56
CA VAL A 52 3.12 -3.68 3.75
C VAL A 52 2.50 -4.96 4.31
N LEU A 53 1.18 -5.08 4.29
CA LEU A 53 0.47 -6.28 4.71
C LEU A 53 0.86 -7.50 3.85
N PHE A 54 0.78 -7.40 2.53
CA PHE A 54 1.07 -8.53 1.63
C PHE A 54 2.54 -8.91 1.62
N LEU A 55 3.46 -7.94 1.67
CA LEU A 55 4.90 -8.22 1.81
C LEU A 55 5.20 -8.93 3.14
N SER A 56 4.59 -8.46 4.23
CA SER A 56 4.77 -9.06 5.55
C SER A 56 4.22 -10.49 5.61
N MET A 57 3.03 -10.73 5.03
CA MET A 57 2.47 -12.08 4.91
C MET A 57 3.34 -12.99 4.05
N GLY A 58 3.87 -12.49 2.93
CA GLY A 58 4.75 -13.26 2.05
C GLY A 58 6.03 -13.74 2.75
N VAL A 59 6.71 -12.84 3.46
CA VAL A 59 7.88 -13.19 4.29
C VAL A 59 7.50 -14.15 5.40
N TYR A 60 6.41 -13.87 6.10
CA TYR A 60 5.98 -14.67 7.23
C TYR A 60 5.58 -16.09 6.82
N TRP A 61 4.88 -16.29 5.71
CA TRP A 61 4.55 -17.64 5.25
C TRP A 61 5.77 -18.41 4.75
N HIS A 62 6.77 -17.72 4.21
CA HIS A 62 8.02 -18.35 3.79
C HIS A 62 8.93 -18.75 4.96
N LYS A 63 9.12 -17.86 5.95
CA LYS A 63 10.11 -18.03 7.03
C LYS A 63 9.51 -18.29 8.42
N LYS A 64 8.18 -18.18 8.58
CA LYS A 64 7.44 -18.20 9.87
C LYS A 64 7.91 -17.18 10.91
N HIS A 65 8.74 -16.24 10.49
CA HIS A 65 9.32 -15.20 11.32
C HIS A 65 9.56 -13.96 10.47
N ILE A 66 9.34 -12.79 11.07
CA ILE A 66 9.65 -11.49 10.48
C ILE A 66 10.20 -10.57 11.57
N SER A 67 11.32 -9.92 11.28
CA SER A 67 11.96 -9.02 12.24
C SER A 67 11.29 -7.64 12.22
N ALA A 68 11.37 -6.90 13.32
CA ALA A 68 10.92 -5.50 13.38
C ALA A 68 11.66 -4.62 12.36
N PHE A 69 12.94 -4.90 12.11
CA PHE A 69 13.73 -4.21 11.08
C PHE A 69 13.18 -4.44 9.67
N THR A 70 12.77 -5.68 9.34
CA THR A 70 12.15 -5.99 8.05
C THR A 70 10.81 -5.27 7.88
N LEU A 71 10.00 -5.21 8.94
CA LEU A 71 8.74 -4.46 8.91
C LEU A 71 8.98 -2.96 8.69
N LEU A 72 9.95 -2.37 9.39
CA LEU A 72 10.33 -0.97 9.20
C LEU A 72 10.81 -0.71 7.77
N LEU A 73 11.64 -1.61 7.24
CA LEU A 73 12.11 -1.52 5.85
C LEU A 73 10.96 -1.51 4.86
N PHE A 74 9.93 -2.35 5.05
CA PHE A 74 8.74 -2.34 4.19
C PHE A 74 7.95 -1.05 4.26
N VAL A 75 7.83 -0.44 5.45
CA VAL A 75 7.20 0.88 5.59
C VAL A 75 7.99 1.94 4.84
N VAL A 76 9.31 1.97 4.99
CA VAL A 76 10.18 2.93 4.29
C VAL A 76 10.10 2.73 2.78
N VAL A 77 10.15 1.49 2.30
CA VAL A 77 10.04 1.19 0.86
C VAL A 77 8.67 1.60 0.32
N ALA A 78 7.58 1.34 1.05
CA ALA A 78 6.24 1.75 0.64
C ALA A 78 6.10 3.28 0.61
N ALA A 79 6.64 3.99 1.59
CA ALA A 79 6.62 5.46 1.62
C ALA A 79 7.43 6.08 0.46
N VAL A 80 8.64 5.54 0.19
CA VAL A 80 9.45 5.96 -0.96
C VAL A 80 8.73 5.66 -2.28
N TYR A 81 8.08 4.50 -2.38
CA TYR A 81 7.29 4.14 -3.56
C TYR A 81 6.12 5.11 -3.80
N GLY A 82 5.40 5.51 -2.74
CA GLY A 82 4.31 6.48 -2.83
C GLY A 82 4.81 7.86 -3.26
N PHE A 83 5.89 8.32 -2.66
CA PHE A 83 6.55 9.56 -3.07
C PHE A 83 6.98 9.55 -4.55
N VAL A 84 7.51 8.43 -5.04
CA VAL A 84 7.87 8.28 -6.46
C VAL A 84 6.63 8.30 -7.36
N ILE A 85 5.52 7.68 -6.95
CA ILE A 85 4.25 7.72 -7.68
C ILE A 85 3.74 9.16 -7.79
N GLU A 86 3.77 9.94 -6.71
CA GLU A 86 3.38 11.35 -6.70
C GLU A 86 4.22 12.20 -7.67
N LEU A 87 5.53 11.91 -7.75
CA LEU A 87 6.39 12.53 -8.75
C LEU A 87 5.99 12.12 -10.18
N ILE A 88 5.69 10.83 -10.42
CA ILE A 88 5.22 10.36 -11.72
C ILE A 88 3.90 11.04 -12.09
N GLN A 89 2.96 11.16 -11.15
CA GLN A 89 1.69 11.83 -11.40
C GLN A 89 1.91 13.30 -11.79
N LYS A 90 2.80 14.00 -11.07
CA LYS A 90 3.14 15.40 -11.33
C LYS A 90 3.66 15.64 -12.75
N TYR A 91 4.54 14.76 -13.23
CA TYR A 91 5.24 14.98 -14.51
C TYR A 91 4.56 14.31 -15.69
N TRP A 92 3.89 13.17 -15.49
CA TRP A 92 3.45 12.28 -16.57
C TRP A 92 1.93 12.02 -16.58
N ALA A 93 1.23 12.15 -15.45
CA ALA A 93 -0.22 11.89 -15.42
C ALA A 93 -1.02 13.16 -15.71
N VAL A 94 -1.62 13.21 -16.90
CA VAL A 94 -2.44 14.35 -17.34
C VAL A 94 -3.67 14.50 -16.43
N GLY A 95 -3.82 15.66 -15.80
CA GLY A 95 -4.94 15.97 -14.91
C GLY A 95 -4.76 15.50 -13.46
N ARG A 96 -3.56 15.07 -13.06
CA ARG A 96 -3.20 14.85 -11.65
C ARG A 96 -2.24 15.94 -11.18
N SER A 97 -2.32 16.27 -9.90
CA SER A 97 -1.39 17.20 -9.24
C SER A 97 -0.68 16.49 -8.11
N PHE A 98 0.57 16.88 -7.87
CA PHE A 98 1.31 16.45 -6.69
C PHE A 98 0.58 16.91 -5.42
N ASP A 99 0.26 15.99 -4.51
CA ASP A 99 -0.29 16.31 -3.20
C ASP A 99 0.58 15.74 -2.07
N LEU A 100 1.08 16.62 -1.20
CA LEU A 100 1.84 16.20 -0.03
C LEU A 100 0.96 15.41 0.97
N TYR A 101 -0.35 15.65 0.97
CA TYR A 101 -1.29 14.88 1.79
C TYR A 101 -1.44 13.43 1.31
N ASP A 102 -1.25 13.16 0.02
CA ASP A 102 -1.24 11.78 -0.50
C ASP A 102 0.04 11.06 -0.06
N VAL A 103 1.20 11.71 -0.12
CA VAL A 103 2.46 11.17 0.45
C VAL A 103 2.30 10.85 1.96
N LEU A 104 1.60 11.72 2.70
CA LEU A 104 1.32 11.51 4.11
C LEU A 104 0.36 10.32 4.31
N ALA A 105 -0.70 10.23 3.52
CA ALA A 105 -1.66 9.13 3.55
C ALA A 105 -1.00 7.79 3.24
N ASP A 106 -0.13 7.74 2.23
CA ASP A 106 0.66 6.57 1.84
C ASP A 106 1.55 6.09 2.99
N THR A 107 2.26 7.02 3.63
CA THR A 107 3.19 6.73 4.73
C THR A 107 2.45 6.22 5.97
N LEU A 108 1.33 6.87 6.33
CA LEU A 108 0.48 6.45 7.45
C LEU A 108 -0.19 5.10 7.15
N GLY A 109 -0.63 4.89 5.91
CA GLY A 109 -1.18 3.63 5.44
C GLY A 109 -0.19 2.49 5.58
N ALA A 110 1.04 2.70 5.11
CA ALA A 110 2.13 1.74 5.24
C ALA A 110 2.40 1.35 6.71
N ALA A 111 2.46 2.34 7.62
CA ALA A 111 2.62 2.09 9.05
C ALA A 111 1.43 1.31 9.64
N ALA A 112 0.20 1.68 9.27
CA ALA A 112 -1.00 0.95 9.67
C ALA A 112 -1.02 -0.50 9.17
N GLY A 113 -0.47 -0.76 7.98
CA GLY A 113 -0.29 -2.10 7.42
C GLY A 113 0.50 -3.04 8.34
N VAL A 114 1.50 -2.52 9.07
CA VAL A 114 2.23 -3.29 10.09
C VAL A 114 1.33 -3.69 11.26
N ILE A 115 0.48 -2.75 11.72
CA ILE A 115 -0.44 -2.97 12.83
C ILE A 115 -1.47 -4.04 12.43
N VAL A 116 -2.07 -3.88 11.24
CA VAL A 116 -3.02 -4.84 10.67
C VAL A 116 -2.39 -6.22 10.55
N PHE A 117 -1.17 -6.32 10.03
CA PHE A 117 -0.43 -7.58 9.94
C PHE A 117 -0.27 -8.26 11.31
N LYS A 118 0.11 -7.51 12.35
CA LYS A 118 0.23 -8.03 13.72
C LYS A 118 -1.11 -8.52 14.28
N ILE A 119 -2.19 -7.78 14.03
CA ILE A 119 -3.56 -8.17 14.44
C ILE A 119 -3.96 -9.47 13.74
N VAL A 120 -3.78 -9.54 12.41
CA VAL A 120 -4.09 -10.71 11.61
C VAL A 120 -3.32 -11.93 12.14
N LEU A 121 -2.00 -11.82 12.35
CA LEU A 121 -1.23 -12.91 12.93
C LEU A 121 -1.75 -13.38 14.29
N ARG A 122 -2.10 -12.44 15.19
CA ARG A 122 -2.65 -12.78 16.51
C ARG A 122 -3.97 -13.53 16.40
N LEU A 123 -4.88 -13.11 15.51
CA LEU A 123 -6.17 -13.77 15.31
C LEU A 123 -5.98 -15.20 14.78
N PHE A 124 -5.11 -15.38 13.78
CA PHE A 124 -4.81 -16.70 13.23
C PHE A 124 -4.10 -17.63 14.23
N TYR A 125 -3.27 -17.11 15.13
CA TYR A 125 -2.66 -17.91 16.20
C TYR A 125 -3.63 -18.27 17.31
N LYS A 126 -4.50 -17.33 17.72
CA LYS A 126 -5.49 -17.56 18.79
C LYS A 126 -6.49 -18.66 18.42
N GLN A 127 -6.80 -18.83 17.13
CA GLN A 127 -7.72 -19.85 16.64
C GLN A 127 -7.12 -21.27 16.60
N LYS A 128 -5.81 -21.40 16.84
CA LYS A 128 -5.07 -22.68 16.79
C LYS A 128 -4.66 -23.20 18.18
N SER A 129 -5.00 -22.47 19.24
CA SER A 129 -4.85 -22.85 20.65
C SER A 129 -6.21 -23.16 21.26
#